data_AF-A0A929BH51-F1
#
_entry.id   AF-A0A929BH51-F1
#
_cell.length_a   1.000
_cell.length_b   1.000
_cell.length_c   1.000
_cell.angle_alpha   90.00
_cell.angle_beta   90.00
_cell.angle_gamma   90.00
#
_symmetry.space_group_name_H-M   'P 1'
#
loop_
_entity.id
_entity.type
_entity.pdbx_description
1 polymer ?
#
loop_
_entity_poly.entity_id
_entity_poly.type
_entity_poly.pdbx_seq_one_letter_code
_entity_poly.pdbx_strand_id
1 'polypeptide(L)'
;AKQLSEHSYYPFGMTMAGLSYVSASPTNKYKYNGKELQDDYNLNLYDYGARFYDAKIGRFTTQDAFAEKYYSLSTYQYGGNNPIKNIDINGDSIWVTVHTNIANPDGTSGIQTSRYYYGQNKDGNSGFLNASGNLYSGNNAFVNQVSSALGDLRSKSTGRSLVDELAGSSNNTEIAYGSRNSANGQDGSYIKWNPTKTAGGPDQSGTNTRRAYIGLGHEMSHVQDVWNGTIDASEWTNGIPKSEIYATHVENQLRAEHGVPLRTNYAINSDGTPNVATRILNSNGTSRFYNQTNTYNITPNLILGATPPPIRQIISVTSPFKY
;
A
#
# COMPACT_ATOMS: atom_id res chain seq x y z
N ALA A 1 -9.63 35.88 15.31
CA ALA A 1 -8.48 35.62 14.42
C ALA A 1 -8.67 36.42 13.14
N LYS A 2 -7.60 36.91 12.51
CA LYS A 2 -7.65 37.64 11.23
C LYS A 2 -7.45 36.64 10.09
N GLN A 3 -8.34 36.64 9.10
CA GLN A 3 -8.20 35.82 7.89
C GLN A 3 -7.05 36.36 7.04
N LEU A 4 -6.10 35.49 6.69
CA LEU A 4 -4.89 35.88 5.95
C LEU A 4 -5.02 35.66 4.44
N SER A 5 -5.68 34.57 4.04
CA SER A 5 -5.98 34.26 2.63
C SER A 5 -7.16 33.29 2.52
N GLU A 6 -7.89 33.36 1.42
CA GLU A 6 -8.93 32.42 1.01
C GLU A 6 -8.82 32.20 -0.51
N HIS A 7 -8.99 30.95 -0.93
CA HIS A 7 -8.92 30.56 -2.32
C HIS A 7 -10.09 29.65 -2.67
N SER A 8 -10.75 29.96 -3.77
CA SER A 8 -11.76 29.08 -4.38
C SER A 8 -11.20 28.48 -5.66
N TYR A 9 -11.54 27.23 -5.94
CA TYR A 9 -11.03 26.48 -7.08
C TYR A 9 -12.17 25.87 -7.89
N TYR A 10 -11.99 25.82 -9.21
CA TYR A 10 -12.73 24.92 -10.07
C TYR A 10 -12.41 23.46 -9.70
N PRO A 11 -13.25 22.48 -10.10
CA PRO A 11 -13.07 21.08 -9.72
C PRO A 11 -11.66 20.51 -9.93
N PHE A 12 -11.00 20.89 -11.02
CA PHE A 12 -9.63 20.45 -11.38
C PHE A 12 -8.51 21.37 -10.84
N GLY A 13 -8.82 22.29 -9.94
CA GLY A 13 -7.79 23.04 -9.19
C GLY A 13 -7.34 24.36 -9.78
N MET A 14 -7.93 24.79 -10.89
CA MET A 14 -7.74 26.14 -11.40
C MET A 14 -8.39 27.14 -10.42
N THR A 15 -7.67 28.19 -10.04
CA THR A 15 -8.19 29.20 -9.10
C THR A 15 -9.30 30.03 -9.74
N MET A 16 -10.38 30.25 -9.00
CA MET A 16 -11.48 31.12 -9.43
C MET A 16 -11.12 32.58 -9.14
N ALA A 17 -10.88 33.35 -10.20
CA ALA A 17 -10.62 34.78 -10.10
C ALA A 17 -11.85 35.52 -9.53
N GLY A 18 -11.64 36.43 -8.58
CA GLY A 18 -12.70 37.25 -7.97
C GLY A 18 -13.36 36.70 -6.71
N LEU A 19 -13.11 35.43 -6.35
CA LEU A 19 -13.55 34.83 -5.08
C LEU A 19 -12.41 34.59 -4.08
N SER A 20 -11.17 34.83 -4.50
CA SER A 20 -9.99 34.63 -3.65
C SER A 20 -9.58 35.93 -2.94
N TYR A 21 -9.34 35.86 -1.63
CA TYR A 21 -8.85 36.96 -0.80
C TYR A 21 -7.38 36.71 -0.43
N VAL A 22 -6.50 37.70 -0.57
CA VAL A 22 -5.11 37.62 -0.09
C VAL A 22 -4.78 38.91 0.66
N SER A 23 -4.47 38.79 1.95
CA SER A 23 -3.92 39.90 2.74
C SER A 23 -2.39 39.88 2.67
N ALA A 24 -1.76 41.05 2.77
CA ALA A 24 -0.33 41.22 2.51
C ALA A 24 0.56 40.37 3.43
N SER A 25 1.22 39.37 2.83
CA SER A 25 2.41 38.60 3.25
C SER A 25 2.36 37.82 4.58
N PRO A 26 2.96 36.61 4.66
CA PRO A 26 3.71 35.91 3.60
C PRO A 26 2.82 35.17 2.59
N THR A 27 3.29 35.12 1.34
CA THR A 27 2.63 34.42 0.23
C THR A 27 2.61 32.91 0.48
N ASN A 28 1.43 32.31 0.52
CA ASN A 28 1.28 30.86 0.64
C ASN A 28 1.40 30.19 -0.75
N LYS A 29 2.42 29.35 -0.94
CA LYS A 29 2.60 28.54 -2.15
C LYS A 29 1.79 27.24 -2.15
N TYR A 30 1.35 26.76 -0.98
CA TYR A 30 0.53 25.56 -0.86
C TYR A 30 -0.94 25.91 -1.09
N LYS A 31 -1.48 25.48 -2.23
CA LYS A 31 -2.79 25.91 -2.74
C LYS A 31 -3.74 24.72 -2.92
N TYR A 32 -4.12 24.40 -4.15
CA TYR A 32 -5.04 23.30 -4.44
C TYR A 32 -4.50 21.98 -3.87
N ASN A 33 -5.34 21.26 -3.13
CA ASN A 33 -5.01 20.00 -2.44
C ASN A 33 -3.78 20.06 -1.51
N GLY A 34 -3.41 21.26 -1.04
CA GLY A 34 -2.23 21.45 -0.21
C GLY A 34 -0.92 21.20 -0.95
N LYS A 35 -0.93 21.17 -2.29
CA LYS A 35 0.26 21.03 -3.13
C LYS A 35 0.91 22.37 -3.40
N GLU A 36 2.24 22.37 -3.47
CA GLU A 36 3.01 23.57 -3.75
C GLU A 36 2.83 23.96 -5.21
N LEU A 37 2.43 25.21 -5.45
CA LEU A 37 2.39 25.80 -6.78
C LEU A 37 3.79 26.31 -7.15
N GLN A 38 4.36 25.73 -8.21
CA GLN A 38 5.55 26.22 -8.90
C GLN A 38 5.10 27.25 -9.96
N ASP A 39 5.17 28.52 -9.59
CA ASP A 39 4.81 29.67 -10.44
C ASP A 39 6.02 30.34 -11.12
N ASP A 40 7.23 29.86 -10.83
CA ASP A 40 8.46 30.31 -11.48
C ASP A 40 8.36 30.17 -13.00
N TYR A 41 8.82 31.19 -13.72
CA TYR A 41 8.77 31.27 -15.19
C TYR A 41 7.38 31.04 -15.81
N ASN A 42 6.30 31.32 -15.06
CA ASN A 42 4.91 31.09 -15.48
C ASN A 42 4.55 29.61 -15.69
N LEU A 43 5.27 28.66 -15.08
CA LEU A 43 4.95 27.24 -15.14
C LEU A 43 3.53 26.96 -14.62
N ASN A 44 3.19 27.53 -13.46
CA ASN A 44 1.88 27.37 -12.79
C ASN A 44 1.49 25.89 -12.59
N LEU A 45 2.47 25.06 -12.25
CA LEU A 45 2.29 23.63 -12.05
C LEU A 45 2.26 23.31 -10.55
N TYR A 46 1.43 22.36 -10.18
CA TYR A 46 1.43 21.83 -8.82
C TYR A 46 2.43 20.68 -8.70
N ASP A 47 3.27 20.74 -7.68
CA ASP A 47 4.19 19.66 -7.35
C ASP A 47 3.47 18.57 -6.55
N TYR A 48 3.19 17.43 -7.19
CA TYR A 48 2.62 16.23 -6.56
C TYR A 48 3.72 15.21 -6.19
N GLY A 49 5.00 15.62 -6.21
CA GLY A 49 6.16 14.80 -5.88
C GLY A 49 6.65 13.96 -7.05
N ALA A 50 5.88 12.94 -7.43
CA ALA A 50 6.27 12.05 -8.54
C ALA A 50 6.09 12.70 -9.92
N ARG A 51 5.15 13.66 -10.03
CA ARG A 51 4.75 14.32 -11.28
C ARG A 51 4.32 15.75 -11.00
N PHE A 52 4.51 16.62 -11.99
CA PHE A 52 3.90 17.95 -11.98
C PHE A 52 2.49 17.88 -12.58
N TYR A 53 1.53 18.50 -11.90
CA TYR A 53 0.13 18.58 -12.30
C TYR A 53 -0.22 19.95 -12.86
N ASP A 54 -0.81 19.97 -14.04
CA ASP A 54 -1.35 21.18 -14.66
C ASP A 54 -2.86 21.25 -14.43
N ALA A 55 -3.26 22.17 -13.54
CA ALA A 55 -4.65 22.41 -13.20
C ALA A 55 -5.46 23.09 -14.33
N LYS A 56 -4.80 23.73 -15.30
CA LYS A 56 -5.45 24.36 -16.45
C LYS A 56 -6.05 23.32 -17.39
N ILE A 57 -5.36 22.20 -17.58
CA ILE A 57 -5.79 21.10 -18.45
C ILE A 57 -6.31 19.89 -17.67
N GLY A 58 -6.13 19.86 -16.35
CA GLY A 58 -6.58 18.78 -15.48
C GLY A 58 -5.80 17.48 -15.66
N ARG A 59 -4.48 17.56 -15.92
CA ARG A 59 -3.64 16.39 -16.24
C ARG A 59 -2.25 16.50 -15.62
N PHE A 60 -1.59 15.35 -15.46
CA PHE A 60 -0.15 15.33 -15.21
C PHE A 60 0.65 15.65 -16.47
N THR A 61 1.82 16.25 -16.28
CA THR A 61 2.75 16.63 -17.36
C THR A 61 3.61 15.48 -17.85
N THR A 62 3.69 14.40 -17.07
CA THR A 62 4.49 13.21 -17.37
C THR A 62 3.64 11.95 -17.26
N GLN A 63 4.07 10.90 -17.98
CA GLN A 63 3.42 9.60 -17.98
C GLN A 63 3.47 8.97 -16.59
N ASP A 64 2.37 8.36 -16.17
CA ASP A 64 2.32 7.51 -14.98
C ASP A 64 3.31 6.34 -15.11
N ALA A 65 4.18 6.16 -14.11
CA ALA A 65 5.12 5.05 -14.06
C ALA A 65 4.40 3.69 -13.98
N PHE A 66 3.13 3.68 -13.54
CA PHE A 66 2.26 2.51 -13.46
C PHE A 66 1.17 2.51 -14.53
N ALA A 67 1.35 3.26 -15.62
CA ALA A 67 0.44 3.31 -16.75
C ALA A 67 -0.02 1.92 -17.25
N GLU A 68 0.89 0.93 -17.23
CA GLU A 68 0.62 -0.45 -17.65
C GLU A 68 -0.36 -1.20 -16.74
N LYS A 69 -0.62 -0.70 -15.52
CA LYS A 69 -1.63 -1.26 -14.62
C LYS A 69 -3.06 -0.75 -14.94
N TYR A 70 -3.18 0.34 -15.70
CA TYR A 70 -4.44 1.05 -15.88
C TYR A 70 -4.77 1.27 -17.37
N TYR A 71 -4.86 0.18 -18.15
CA TYR A 71 -5.10 0.24 -19.60
C TYR A 71 -6.36 1.03 -20.01
N SER A 72 -7.38 1.08 -19.14
CA SER A 72 -8.64 1.80 -19.38
C SER A 72 -8.56 3.31 -19.11
N LEU A 73 -7.47 3.78 -18.50
CA LEU A 73 -7.27 5.17 -18.16
C LEU A 73 -6.12 5.77 -18.97
N SER A 74 -6.18 7.08 -19.21
CA SER A 74 -5.03 7.73 -19.82
C SER A 74 -3.85 7.75 -18.88
N THR A 75 -2.67 7.55 -19.42
CA THR A 75 -1.39 7.60 -18.69
C THR A 75 -1.05 8.97 -18.10
N TYR A 76 -1.83 10.01 -18.42
CA TYR A 76 -1.72 11.38 -17.90
C TYR A 76 -2.95 11.81 -17.07
N GLN A 77 -3.85 10.88 -16.74
CA GLN A 77 -5.10 11.16 -16.04
C GLN A 77 -4.88 11.72 -14.63
N TYR A 78 -5.81 12.55 -14.17
CA TYR A 78 -5.86 13.00 -12.78
C TYR A 78 -7.19 12.56 -12.13
N GLY A 79 -7.10 11.88 -10.98
CA GLY A 79 -8.25 11.49 -10.16
C GLY A 79 -9.34 10.69 -10.89
N GLY A 80 -9.00 9.93 -11.94
CA GLY A 80 -9.95 9.16 -12.74
C GLY A 80 -11.01 10.02 -13.43
N ASN A 81 -10.68 11.27 -13.76
CA ASN A 81 -11.59 12.32 -14.24
C ASN A 81 -12.71 12.71 -13.25
N ASN A 82 -12.56 12.41 -11.96
CA ASN A 82 -13.52 12.81 -10.92
C ASN A 82 -12.82 13.51 -9.72
N PRO A 83 -12.32 14.73 -9.91
CA PRO A 83 -11.50 15.45 -8.93
C PRO A 83 -12.30 16.02 -7.75
N ILE A 84 -13.65 15.97 -7.82
CA ILE A 84 -14.54 16.33 -6.70
C ILE A 84 -14.57 15.19 -5.68
N LYS A 85 -14.52 13.93 -6.16
CA LYS A 85 -14.57 12.74 -5.32
C LYS A 85 -13.17 12.22 -4.97
N ASN A 86 -12.20 12.42 -5.86
CA ASN A 86 -10.87 11.84 -5.78
C ASN A 86 -9.83 12.96 -5.66
N ILE A 87 -9.10 12.98 -4.54
CA ILE A 87 -7.93 13.84 -4.35
C ILE A 87 -6.70 12.96 -4.37
N ASP A 88 -5.80 13.24 -5.30
CA ASP A 88 -4.51 12.56 -5.43
C ASP A 88 -3.55 13.13 -4.37
N ILE A 89 -3.69 12.70 -3.10
CA ILE A 89 -2.92 13.24 -1.96
C ILE A 89 -1.42 12.94 -2.12
N ASN A 90 -1.10 11.84 -2.78
CA ASN A 90 0.15 11.42 -3.43
C ASN A 90 -0.17 10.22 -4.35
N GLY A 91 -1.42 10.10 -4.79
CA GLY A 91 -2.06 8.88 -5.27
C GLY A 91 -2.58 8.01 -4.12
N ASP A 92 -1.86 7.85 -3.02
CA ASP A 92 -1.73 6.49 -2.49
C ASP A 92 -1.73 6.36 -0.96
N SER A 93 -2.32 5.31 -0.34
CA SER A 93 -2.14 5.04 1.10
C SER A 93 -2.71 3.74 1.70
N ILE A 94 -1.94 3.14 2.62
CA ILE A 94 -2.44 2.22 3.67
C ILE A 94 -2.91 3.05 4.86
N TRP A 95 -4.13 2.83 5.35
CA TRP A 95 -4.72 3.62 6.43
C TRP A 95 -4.92 2.82 7.73
N VAL A 96 -4.90 3.53 8.85
CA VAL A 96 -5.44 3.06 10.14
C VAL A 96 -6.35 4.12 10.74
N THR A 97 -7.42 3.68 11.41
CA THR A 97 -8.34 4.55 12.13
C THR A 97 -8.17 4.38 13.64
N VAL A 98 -8.07 5.50 14.35
CA VAL A 98 -8.02 5.57 15.81
C VAL A 98 -9.28 6.24 16.33
N HIS A 99 -9.96 5.60 17.28
CA HIS A 99 -11.07 6.17 18.02
C HIS A 99 -10.59 6.56 19.43
N THR A 100 -10.75 7.82 19.80
CA THR A 100 -10.34 8.36 21.10
C THR A 100 -11.57 8.92 21.81
N ASN A 101 -11.76 8.56 23.08
CA ASN A 101 -12.80 9.18 23.91
C ASN A 101 -12.39 10.60 24.25
N ILE A 102 -13.27 11.57 24.00
CA ILE A 102 -13.06 12.98 24.34
C ILE A 102 -14.10 13.40 25.37
N ALA A 103 -13.68 14.21 26.34
CA ALA A 103 -14.61 14.88 27.25
C ALA A 103 -15.08 16.18 26.60
N ASN A 104 -16.38 16.32 26.41
CA ASN A 104 -16.98 17.53 25.88
C ASN A 104 -17.11 18.57 27.01
N PRO A 105 -17.10 19.88 26.69
CA PRO A 105 -17.25 20.95 27.68
C PRO A 105 -18.55 20.89 28.49
N ASP A 106 -19.58 20.21 27.96
CA ASP A 106 -20.88 20.00 28.61
C ASP A 106 -20.89 18.81 29.58
N GLY A 107 -19.74 18.17 29.83
CA GLY A 107 -19.60 17.01 30.71
C GLY A 107 -19.97 15.67 30.07
N THR A 108 -20.34 15.65 28.80
CA THR A 108 -20.60 14.40 28.06
C THR A 108 -19.31 13.82 27.48
N SER A 109 -19.33 12.53 27.12
CA SER A 109 -18.22 11.89 26.39
C SER A 109 -18.56 11.78 24.90
N GLY A 110 -17.65 12.22 24.05
CA GLY A 110 -17.69 12.03 22.60
C GLY A 110 -16.65 11.01 22.13
N ILE A 111 -16.76 10.59 20.87
CA ILE A 111 -15.73 9.80 20.18
C ILE A 111 -15.11 10.68 19.09
N GLN A 112 -13.81 10.92 19.19
CA GLN A 112 -13.01 11.49 18.11
C GLN A 112 -12.45 10.36 17.25
N THR A 113 -12.70 10.44 15.94
CA THR A 113 -12.13 9.51 14.96
C THR A 113 -11.01 10.20 14.19
N SER A 114 -9.82 9.64 14.23
CA SER A 114 -8.63 10.15 13.53
C SER A 114 -8.08 9.08 12.59
N ARG A 115 -7.83 9.47 11.32
CA ARG A 115 -7.22 8.59 10.32
C ARG A 115 -5.76 8.95 10.10
N TYR A 116 -4.94 7.94 9.93
CA TYR A 116 -3.53 8.07 9.62
C TYR A 116 -3.18 7.21 8.41
N TYR A 117 -2.29 7.69 7.56
CA TYR A 117 -1.81 6.95 6.40
C TYR A 117 -0.34 6.55 6.57
N TYR A 118 0.04 5.40 6.06
CA TYR A 118 1.42 4.94 6.10
C TYR A 118 2.24 5.62 5.00
N GLY A 119 3.35 6.26 5.37
CA GLY A 119 4.22 6.96 4.43
C GLY A 119 5.53 7.39 5.08
N GLN A 120 6.23 8.34 4.47
CA GLN A 120 7.43 8.97 5.01
C GLN A 120 7.17 10.42 5.42
N ASN A 121 7.70 10.83 6.57
CA ASN A 121 7.70 12.23 6.97
C ASN A 121 8.78 13.02 6.22
N LYS A 122 8.81 14.34 6.41
CA LYS A 122 9.82 15.25 5.82
C LYS A 122 11.28 14.90 6.12
N ASP A 123 11.53 14.12 7.17
CA ASP A 123 12.87 13.70 7.59
C ASP A 123 13.23 12.30 7.02
N GLY A 124 12.36 11.71 6.18
CA GLY A 124 12.54 10.38 5.58
C GLY A 124 12.12 9.21 6.49
N ASN A 125 11.63 9.49 7.70
CA ASN A 125 11.20 8.45 8.65
C ASN A 125 9.84 7.89 8.23
N SER A 126 9.75 6.56 8.13
CA SER A 126 8.51 5.88 7.77
C SER A 126 7.62 5.59 8.96
N GLY A 127 6.31 5.72 8.77
CA GLY A 127 5.31 5.37 9.76
C GLY A 127 3.93 5.90 9.38
N PHE A 128 3.00 5.83 10.33
CA PHE A 128 1.69 6.43 10.16
C PHE A 128 1.76 7.94 10.33
N LEU A 129 1.19 8.69 9.40
CA LEU A 129 1.21 10.14 9.32
C LEU A 129 -0.21 10.67 9.48
N ASN A 130 -0.36 11.77 10.20
CA ASN A 130 -1.62 12.52 10.19
C ASN A 130 -1.74 13.38 8.92
N ALA A 131 -2.89 14.03 8.73
CA ALA A 131 -3.13 14.91 7.59
C ALA A 131 -2.13 16.07 7.44
N SER A 132 -1.39 16.41 8.51
CA SER A 132 -0.34 17.43 8.50
C SER A 132 1.06 16.85 8.24
N GLY A 133 1.18 15.56 7.90
CA GLY A 133 2.45 14.89 7.64
C GLY A 133 3.29 14.61 8.89
N ASN A 134 2.71 14.70 10.09
CA ASN A 134 3.40 14.38 11.33
C ASN A 134 3.21 12.90 11.68
N LEU A 135 4.29 12.26 12.13
CA LEU A 135 4.26 10.87 12.57
C LEU A 135 3.32 10.69 13.77
N TYR A 136 2.62 9.55 13.75
CA TYR A 136 1.84 9.06 14.85
C TYR A 136 2.74 8.87 16.07
N SER A 137 2.37 9.54 17.16
CA SER A 137 3.08 9.51 18.45
C SER A 137 2.17 9.08 19.61
N GLY A 138 0.97 8.57 19.30
CA GLY A 138 0.03 8.07 20.30
C GLY A 138 0.40 6.70 20.85
N ASN A 139 -0.36 6.25 21.84
CA ASN A 139 -0.13 4.99 22.57
C ASN A 139 -1.11 3.87 22.18
N ASN A 140 -1.84 3.99 21.07
CA ASN A 140 -2.76 2.94 20.63
C ASN A 140 -1.97 1.67 20.27
N ALA A 141 -2.16 0.61 21.06
CA ALA A 141 -1.42 -0.63 20.93
C ALA A 141 -1.54 -1.25 19.54
N PHE A 142 -2.74 -1.20 18.94
CA PHE A 142 -2.98 -1.77 17.62
C PHE A 142 -2.23 -0.99 16.53
N VAL A 143 -2.28 0.35 16.54
CA VAL A 143 -1.53 1.18 15.57
C VAL A 143 -0.03 0.91 15.69
N ASN A 144 0.50 0.80 16.90
CA ASN A 144 1.91 0.50 17.14
C ASN A 144 2.29 -0.90 16.62
N GLN A 145 1.40 -1.89 16.78
CA GLN A 145 1.59 -3.24 16.24
C GLN A 145 1.56 -3.25 14.70
N VAL A 146 0.64 -2.52 14.07
CA VAL A 146 0.60 -2.40 12.60
C VAL A 146 1.85 -1.69 12.10
N SER A 147 2.26 -0.61 12.75
CA SER A 147 3.47 0.14 12.38
C SER A 147 4.72 -0.73 12.47
N SER A 148 4.86 -1.52 13.54
CA SER A 148 5.95 -2.50 13.69
C SER A 148 5.91 -3.58 12.60
N ALA A 149 4.74 -4.16 12.32
CA ALA A 149 4.59 -5.21 11.31
C ALA A 149 4.91 -4.72 9.89
N LEU A 150 4.48 -3.51 9.54
CA LEU A 150 4.85 -2.87 8.27
C LEU A 150 6.36 -2.54 8.22
N GLY A 151 6.96 -2.15 9.35
CA GLY A 151 8.41 -2.00 9.48
C GLY A 151 9.17 -3.31 9.26
N ASP A 152 8.72 -4.41 9.87
CA ASP A 152 9.30 -5.74 9.68
C ASP A 152 9.22 -6.19 8.21
N LEU A 153 8.06 -6.02 7.57
CA LEU A 153 7.89 -6.30 6.13
C LEU A 153 8.87 -5.47 5.28
N ARG A 154 8.96 -4.16 5.54
CA ARG A 154 9.84 -3.26 4.76
C ARG A 154 11.34 -3.46 5.03
N SER A 155 11.70 -4.24 6.04
CA SER A 155 13.11 -4.51 6.36
C SER A 155 13.81 -5.37 5.29
N LYS A 156 13.05 -6.07 4.45
CA LYS A 156 13.53 -6.94 3.37
C LYS A 156 12.83 -6.60 2.04
N SER A 157 13.34 -7.15 0.95
CA SER A 157 12.99 -6.73 -0.41
C SER A 157 11.53 -7.00 -0.80
N THR A 158 11.04 -8.22 -0.59
CA THR A 158 9.69 -8.62 -0.97
C THR A 158 8.66 -7.89 -0.13
N GLY A 159 8.81 -7.90 1.20
CA GLY A 159 7.91 -7.16 2.07
C GLY A 159 7.96 -5.64 1.82
N ARG A 160 9.13 -5.07 1.51
CA ARG A 160 9.23 -3.66 1.09
C ARG A 160 8.43 -3.38 -0.17
N SER A 161 8.61 -4.16 -1.22
CA SER A 161 7.86 -3.97 -2.46
C SER A 161 6.36 -4.08 -2.24
N LEU A 162 5.90 -5.05 -1.44
CA LEU A 162 4.48 -5.20 -1.13
C LEU A 162 3.92 -3.99 -0.38
N VAL A 163 4.61 -3.52 0.66
CA VAL A 163 4.14 -2.38 1.45
C VAL A 163 4.22 -1.09 0.64
N ASP A 164 5.31 -0.87 -0.09
CA ASP A 164 5.49 0.32 -0.92
C ASP A 164 4.50 0.34 -2.09
N GLU A 165 4.13 -0.82 -2.67
CA GLU A 165 3.07 -0.89 -3.68
C GLU A 165 1.71 -0.53 -3.09
N LEU A 166 1.35 -1.06 -1.93
CA LEU A 166 0.04 -0.78 -1.33
C LEU A 166 -0.07 0.64 -0.79
N ALA A 167 1.01 1.14 -0.17
CA ALA A 167 1.09 2.52 0.31
C ALA A 167 1.27 3.53 -0.84
N GLY A 168 1.70 3.04 -2.01
CA GLY A 168 1.93 3.76 -3.28
C GLY A 168 0.91 3.44 -4.39
N SER A 169 -0.28 2.93 -4.04
CA SER A 169 -1.39 2.65 -4.96
C SER A 169 -2.54 3.64 -4.83
N SER A 170 -3.17 4.01 -5.96
CA SER A 170 -4.34 4.89 -6.00
C SER A 170 -5.58 4.38 -5.25
N ASN A 171 -5.57 3.10 -4.88
CA ASN A 171 -6.58 2.46 -4.07
C ASN A 171 -6.21 2.58 -2.59
N ASN A 172 -7.20 2.80 -1.74
CA ASN A 172 -6.98 2.89 -0.30
C ASN A 172 -7.34 1.57 0.38
N THR A 173 -6.46 1.08 1.25
CA THR A 173 -6.79 -0.06 2.13
C THR A 173 -6.69 0.36 3.60
N GLU A 174 -7.72 0.08 4.39
CA GLU A 174 -7.71 0.31 5.83
C GLU A 174 -7.34 -0.99 6.57
N ILE A 175 -6.28 -0.96 7.37
CA ILE A 175 -5.95 -2.03 8.29
C ILE A 175 -6.62 -1.74 9.62
N ALA A 176 -7.50 -2.63 10.06
CA ALA A 176 -8.08 -2.52 11.39
C ALA A 176 -8.25 -3.87 12.08
N TYR A 177 -8.49 -3.80 13.39
CA TYR A 177 -8.47 -4.97 14.24
C TYR A 177 -9.60 -5.94 13.87
N GLY A 178 -9.25 -7.21 13.72
CA GLY A 178 -10.19 -8.31 13.48
C GLY A 178 -10.11 -9.40 14.54
N SER A 179 -11.18 -10.19 14.70
CA SER A 179 -11.11 -11.45 15.46
C SER A 179 -10.37 -12.56 14.70
N ARG A 180 -10.25 -12.39 13.37
CA ARG A 180 -9.52 -13.23 12.41
C ARG A 180 -8.81 -12.32 11.41
N ASN A 181 -7.83 -12.87 10.72
CA ASN A 181 -7.17 -12.19 9.61
C ASN A 181 -7.99 -12.43 8.34
N SER A 182 -8.23 -11.37 7.56
CA SER A 182 -8.91 -11.45 6.26
C SER A 182 -8.77 -10.13 5.50
N ALA A 183 -8.60 -10.18 4.19
CA ALA A 183 -8.74 -9.02 3.30
C ALA A 183 -10.11 -8.97 2.60
N ASN A 184 -10.54 -7.78 2.18
CA ASN A 184 -11.71 -7.62 1.32
C ASN A 184 -11.37 -8.04 -0.12
N GLY A 185 -11.87 -9.21 -0.53
CA GLY A 185 -11.66 -9.75 -1.87
C GLY A 185 -12.45 -9.06 -3.00
N GLN A 186 -13.29 -8.06 -2.71
CA GLN A 186 -14.07 -7.34 -3.74
C GLN A 186 -13.30 -6.15 -4.33
N ASP A 187 -12.75 -5.30 -3.46
CA ASP A 187 -12.09 -4.05 -3.85
C ASP A 187 -10.78 -3.78 -3.08
N GLY A 188 -10.37 -4.68 -2.17
CA GLY A 188 -9.15 -4.53 -1.37
C GLY A 188 -9.21 -3.39 -0.35
N SER A 189 -10.38 -2.80 -0.11
CA SER A 189 -10.54 -1.59 0.72
C SER A 189 -10.20 -1.79 2.20
N TYR A 190 -10.12 -3.03 2.67
CA TYR A 190 -9.97 -3.32 4.09
C TYR A 190 -9.19 -4.60 4.36
N ILE A 191 -8.36 -4.57 5.40
CA ILE A 191 -7.69 -5.71 6.01
C ILE A 191 -8.11 -5.79 7.48
N LYS A 192 -8.76 -6.90 7.85
CA LYS A 192 -8.89 -7.31 9.25
C LYS A 192 -7.61 -8.03 9.64
N TRP A 193 -6.95 -7.56 10.69
CA TRP A 193 -5.73 -8.19 11.17
C TRP A 193 -5.73 -8.29 12.69
N ASN A 194 -5.26 -9.43 13.18
CA ASN A 194 -5.06 -9.70 14.58
C ASN A 194 -3.61 -10.13 14.83
N PRO A 195 -2.78 -9.27 15.44
CA PRO A 195 -1.38 -9.57 15.68
C PRO A 195 -1.16 -10.77 16.62
N THR A 196 -2.17 -11.16 17.41
CA THR A 196 -2.10 -12.31 18.33
C THR A 196 -2.53 -13.62 17.68
N LYS A 197 -3.17 -13.59 16.50
CA LYS A 197 -3.56 -14.79 15.76
C LYS A 197 -2.42 -15.25 14.88
N THR A 198 -1.52 -16.01 15.48
CA THR A 198 -0.32 -16.56 14.84
C THR A 198 -0.54 -17.92 14.20
N ALA A 199 -1.71 -18.55 14.34
CA ALA A 199 -2.00 -19.82 13.67
C ALA A 199 -2.05 -19.63 12.14
N GLY A 200 -1.39 -20.53 11.41
CA GLY A 200 -1.41 -20.62 9.95
C GLY A 200 -1.43 -22.08 9.49
N GLY A 201 -1.03 -22.33 8.24
CA GLY A 201 -0.77 -23.68 7.76
C GLY A 201 0.57 -24.23 8.25
N PRO A 202 0.78 -25.56 8.15
CA PRO A 202 2.00 -26.19 8.59
C PRO A 202 3.18 -25.72 7.73
N ASP A 203 4.37 -25.70 8.33
CA ASP A 203 5.62 -25.33 7.70
C ASP A 203 6.61 -26.49 7.61
N GLN A 204 7.80 -26.25 7.08
CA GLN A 204 8.87 -27.24 6.93
C GLN A 204 9.36 -27.81 8.28
N SER A 205 9.11 -27.13 9.39
CA SER A 205 9.43 -27.61 10.75
C SER A 205 8.28 -28.39 11.39
N GLY A 206 7.13 -28.51 10.70
CA GLY A 206 5.93 -29.17 11.20
C GLY A 206 5.11 -28.32 12.17
N THR A 207 5.51 -27.06 12.41
CA THR A 207 4.71 -26.13 13.21
C THR A 207 3.69 -25.40 12.34
N ASN A 208 2.67 -24.84 12.97
CA ASN A 208 1.68 -23.99 12.32
C ASN A 208 1.69 -22.54 12.87
N THR A 209 2.76 -22.17 13.57
CA THR A 209 2.90 -20.83 14.15
C THR A 209 3.59 -19.90 13.15
N ARG A 210 2.94 -18.79 12.84
CA ARG A 210 3.35 -17.78 11.86
C ARG A 210 3.62 -16.47 12.59
N ARG A 211 4.72 -15.79 12.22
CA ARG A 211 5.02 -14.45 12.74
C ARG A 211 3.93 -13.47 12.30
N ALA A 212 3.56 -12.53 13.18
CA ALA A 212 2.42 -11.65 12.97
C ALA A 212 2.51 -10.84 11.66
N TYR A 213 3.70 -10.30 11.34
CA TYR A 213 3.93 -9.53 10.11
C TYR A 213 3.81 -10.39 8.83
N ILE A 214 4.16 -11.68 8.88
CA ILE A 214 3.96 -12.62 7.77
C ILE A 214 2.46 -12.84 7.55
N GLY A 215 1.68 -12.91 8.64
CA GLY A 215 0.22 -12.97 8.56
C GLY A 215 -0.40 -11.70 8.01
N LEU A 216 0.14 -10.52 8.35
CA LEU A 216 -0.30 -9.26 7.73
C LEU A 216 0.04 -9.24 6.23
N GLY A 217 1.26 -9.62 5.87
CA GLY A 217 1.71 -9.69 4.47
C GLY A 217 0.86 -10.62 3.61
N HIS A 218 0.36 -11.72 4.18
CA HIS A 218 -0.60 -12.60 3.51
C HIS A 218 -1.92 -11.86 3.18
N GLU A 219 -2.51 -11.13 4.13
CA GLU A 219 -3.73 -10.36 3.83
C GLU A 219 -3.46 -9.21 2.86
N MET A 220 -2.30 -8.57 2.96
CA MET A 220 -1.86 -7.53 2.02
C MET A 220 -1.70 -8.07 0.59
N SER A 221 -1.27 -9.33 0.44
CA SER A 221 -1.16 -9.95 -0.89
C SER A 221 -2.53 -10.24 -1.52
N HIS A 222 -3.56 -10.52 -0.73
CA HIS A 222 -4.93 -10.57 -1.26
C HIS A 222 -5.38 -9.20 -1.78
N VAL A 223 -5.07 -8.12 -1.05
CA VAL A 223 -5.34 -6.74 -1.53
C VAL A 223 -4.57 -6.44 -2.81
N GLN A 224 -3.30 -6.81 -2.88
CA GLN A 224 -2.46 -6.67 -4.09
C GLN A 224 -3.09 -7.41 -5.29
N ASP A 225 -3.56 -8.64 -5.09
CA ASP A 225 -4.24 -9.44 -6.12
C ASP A 225 -5.52 -8.77 -6.62
N VAL A 226 -6.33 -8.21 -5.72
CA VAL A 226 -7.53 -7.47 -6.09
C VAL A 226 -7.18 -6.23 -6.90
N TRP A 227 -6.20 -5.44 -6.46
CA TRP A 227 -5.83 -4.18 -7.11
C TRP A 227 -5.14 -4.37 -8.45
N ASN A 228 -4.44 -5.49 -8.64
CA ASN A 228 -3.87 -5.87 -9.92
C ASN A 228 -4.87 -6.59 -10.84
N GLY A 229 -6.10 -6.86 -10.37
CA GLY A 229 -7.12 -7.59 -11.13
C GLY A 229 -6.78 -9.05 -11.38
N THR A 230 -5.87 -9.63 -10.59
CA THR A 230 -5.37 -11.00 -10.72
C THR A 230 -6.03 -11.99 -9.77
N ILE A 231 -6.91 -11.51 -8.88
CA ILE A 231 -7.58 -12.38 -7.91
C ILE A 231 -8.37 -13.51 -8.60
N ASP A 232 -8.09 -14.74 -8.22
CA ASP A 232 -8.83 -15.93 -8.65
C ASP A 232 -9.66 -16.48 -7.48
N ALA A 233 -10.93 -16.06 -7.43
CA ALA A 233 -11.88 -16.53 -6.43
C ALA A 233 -12.45 -17.93 -6.74
N SER A 234 -12.06 -18.58 -7.84
CA SER A 234 -12.53 -19.92 -8.15
C SER A 234 -11.98 -20.95 -7.16
N GLU A 235 -12.71 -22.04 -6.98
CA GLU A 235 -12.33 -23.06 -6.01
C GLU A 235 -11.03 -23.77 -6.43
N TRP A 236 -10.11 -23.86 -5.48
CA TRP A 236 -8.95 -24.75 -5.54
C TRP A 236 -9.33 -26.15 -5.04
N THR A 237 -9.81 -26.25 -3.79
CA THR A 237 -10.23 -27.53 -3.18
C THR A 237 -11.01 -27.29 -1.88
N ASN A 238 -12.06 -28.08 -1.64
CA ASN A 238 -12.82 -28.09 -0.38
C ASN A 238 -13.28 -26.69 0.06
N GLY A 239 -13.76 -25.87 -0.87
CA GLY A 239 -14.20 -24.50 -0.62
C GLY A 239 -13.08 -23.48 -0.35
N ILE A 240 -11.81 -23.87 -0.53
CA ILE A 240 -10.68 -22.95 -0.47
C ILE A 240 -10.50 -22.31 -1.85
N PRO A 241 -10.47 -20.96 -1.97
CA PRO A 241 -10.30 -20.29 -3.25
C PRO A 241 -8.83 -20.32 -3.71
N LYS A 242 -8.61 -20.20 -5.01
CA LYS A 242 -7.26 -20.15 -5.61
C LYS A 242 -6.48 -18.88 -5.25
N SER A 243 -7.13 -17.80 -4.83
CA SER A 243 -6.46 -16.62 -4.28
C SER A 243 -5.53 -16.97 -3.11
N GLU A 244 -5.84 -18.03 -2.35
CA GLU A 244 -4.96 -18.51 -1.28
C GLU A 244 -3.63 -19.08 -1.78
N ILE A 245 -3.57 -19.54 -3.03
CA ILE A 245 -2.33 -20.02 -3.65
C ILE A 245 -1.36 -18.85 -3.84
N TYR A 246 -1.84 -17.71 -4.33
CA TYR A 246 -1.02 -16.51 -4.47
C TYR A 246 -0.61 -15.95 -3.11
N ALA A 247 -1.56 -15.82 -2.19
CA ALA A 247 -1.25 -15.25 -0.89
C ALA A 247 -0.29 -16.12 -0.07
N THR A 248 -0.33 -17.44 -0.23
CA THR A 248 0.68 -18.33 0.35
C THR A 248 2.01 -18.33 -0.37
N HIS A 249 2.04 -18.02 -1.67
CA HIS A 249 3.29 -17.81 -2.40
C HIS A 249 4.01 -16.56 -1.92
N VAL A 250 3.32 -15.42 -1.81
CA VAL A 250 3.89 -14.20 -1.23
C VAL A 250 4.32 -14.45 0.22
N GLU A 251 3.50 -15.15 1.01
CA GLU A 251 3.88 -15.58 2.36
C GLU A 251 5.20 -16.36 2.36
N ASN A 252 5.41 -17.28 1.43
CA ASN A 252 6.65 -18.04 1.33
C ASN A 252 7.86 -17.22 0.87
N GLN A 253 7.66 -16.18 0.05
CA GLN A 253 8.72 -15.22 -0.27
C GLN A 253 9.13 -14.42 0.97
N LEU A 254 8.15 -13.92 1.75
CA LEU A 254 8.39 -13.27 3.03
C LEU A 254 9.10 -14.21 4.03
N ARG A 255 8.69 -15.47 4.07
CA ARG A 255 9.34 -16.47 4.91
C ARG A 255 10.80 -16.69 4.50
N ALA A 256 11.06 -16.84 3.20
CA ALA A 256 12.39 -17.07 2.65
C ALA A 256 13.36 -15.91 2.94
N GLU A 257 12.95 -14.66 2.68
CA GLU A 257 13.84 -13.50 2.88
C GLU A 257 14.17 -13.20 4.35
N HIS A 258 13.34 -13.71 5.27
CA HIS A 258 13.54 -13.64 6.71
C HIS A 258 14.12 -14.92 7.33
N GLY A 259 14.52 -15.90 6.51
CA GLY A 259 15.13 -17.15 6.95
C GLY A 259 14.26 -17.99 7.87
N VAL A 260 12.93 -17.99 7.66
CA VAL A 260 12.01 -18.87 8.40
C VAL A 260 11.52 -20.03 7.55
N PRO A 261 11.15 -21.16 8.20
CA PRO A 261 10.58 -22.31 7.52
C PRO A 261 9.44 -21.93 6.58
N LEU A 262 9.46 -22.47 5.37
CA LEU A 262 8.41 -22.23 4.36
C LEU A 262 7.13 -22.98 4.73
N ARG A 263 5.98 -22.39 4.43
CA ARG A 263 4.67 -23.04 4.53
C ARG A 263 4.61 -24.17 3.51
N THR A 264 4.20 -25.35 3.94
CA THR A 264 4.15 -26.58 3.13
C THR A 264 2.73 -26.89 2.65
N ASN A 265 1.73 -26.57 3.47
CA ASN A 265 0.31 -26.72 3.13
C ASN A 265 -0.48 -25.49 3.56
N TYR A 266 -1.61 -25.24 2.89
CA TYR A 266 -2.51 -24.18 3.30
C TYR A 266 -3.33 -24.58 4.54
N ALA A 267 -3.96 -25.74 4.54
CA ALA A 267 -4.84 -26.17 5.63
C ALA A 267 -4.25 -27.32 6.48
N ILE A 268 -4.84 -27.49 7.66
CA ILE A 268 -4.61 -28.59 8.59
C ILE A 268 -5.94 -29.34 8.71
N ASN A 269 -5.89 -30.67 8.73
CA ASN A 269 -7.04 -31.52 8.97
C ASN A 269 -7.52 -31.41 10.43
N SER A 270 -8.72 -31.90 10.74
CA SER A 270 -9.25 -31.92 12.10
C SER A 270 -8.40 -32.72 13.09
N ASP A 271 -7.63 -33.68 12.60
CA ASP A 271 -6.69 -34.50 13.38
C ASP A 271 -5.31 -33.83 13.61
N GLY A 272 -5.13 -32.59 13.15
CA GLY A 272 -3.87 -31.85 13.28
C GLY A 272 -2.83 -32.16 12.20
N THR A 273 -3.10 -33.08 11.27
CA THR A 273 -2.18 -33.42 10.19
C THR A 273 -2.26 -32.41 9.02
N PRO A 274 -1.17 -32.21 8.24
CA PRO A 274 -1.23 -31.37 7.04
C PRO A 274 -2.25 -31.88 6.03
N ASN A 275 -3.15 -31.01 5.56
CA ASN A 275 -4.11 -31.38 4.53
C ASN A 275 -3.41 -31.49 3.17
N VAL A 276 -3.21 -32.72 2.70
CA VAL A 276 -2.47 -33.04 1.47
C VAL A 276 -3.07 -32.44 0.20
N ALA A 277 -4.39 -32.24 0.14
CA ALA A 277 -5.06 -31.60 -1.00
C ALA A 277 -4.63 -30.13 -1.15
N THR A 278 -4.21 -29.52 -0.04
CA THR A 278 -3.81 -28.12 0.03
C THR A 278 -2.28 -27.92 0.03
N ARG A 279 -1.53 -28.88 -0.51
CA ARG A 279 -0.07 -28.80 -0.57
C ARG A 279 0.38 -27.70 -1.53
N ILE A 280 1.30 -26.84 -1.08
CA ILE A 280 1.83 -25.71 -1.86
C ILE A 280 3.30 -25.88 -2.28
N LEU A 281 4.06 -26.76 -1.62
CA LEU A 281 5.45 -27.05 -1.99
C LEU A 281 5.63 -28.48 -2.50
N ASN A 282 6.57 -28.65 -3.43
CA ASN A 282 7.11 -29.94 -3.84
C ASN A 282 8.05 -30.50 -2.77
N SER A 283 8.40 -31.78 -2.88
CA SER A 283 9.33 -32.44 -1.95
C SER A 283 10.72 -31.81 -1.93
N ASN A 284 11.14 -31.18 -3.03
CA ASN A 284 12.39 -30.43 -3.15
C ASN A 284 12.29 -28.97 -2.65
N GLY A 285 11.15 -28.58 -2.07
CA GLY A 285 10.94 -27.23 -1.53
C GLY A 285 10.55 -26.16 -2.56
N THR A 286 10.37 -26.50 -3.84
CA THR A 286 9.91 -25.54 -4.85
C THR A 286 8.39 -25.36 -4.82
N SER A 287 7.91 -24.21 -5.28
CA SER A 287 6.47 -23.95 -5.41
C SER A 287 5.81 -24.95 -6.37
N ARG A 288 4.64 -25.45 -6.00
CA ARG A 288 3.78 -26.27 -6.89
C ARG A 288 3.04 -25.45 -7.92
N PHE A 289 3.00 -24.13 -7.79
CA PHE A 289 2.13 -23.28 -8.61
C PHE A 289 2.90 -22.22 -9.40
N TYR A 290 4.08 -21.83 -8.93
CA TYR A 290 4.88 -20.77 -9.53
C TYR A 290 6.24 -21.30 -10.03
N ASN A 291 6.70 -20.77 -11.17
CA ASN A 291 7.95 -21.14 -11.85
C ASN A 291 8.00 -22.61 -12.33
N GLN A 292 6.87 -23.15 -12.81
CA GLN A 292 6.88 -24.32 -13.69
C GLN A 292 7.16 -23.85 -15.12
N THR A 293 8.03 -24.54 -15.85
CA THR A 293 8.41 -24.23 -17.25
C THR A 293 7.27 -24.40 -18.27
N ASN A 294 6.01 -24.34 -17.86
CA ASN A 294 4.85 -24.23 -18.74
C ASN A 294 3.70 -23.46 -18.04
N THR A 295 3.28 -22.35 -18.67
CA THR A 295 1.92 -21.75 -18.65
C THR A 295 1.39 -20.94 -17.45
N TYR A 296 2.22 -20.34 -16.61
CA TYR A 296 1.79 -19.16 -15.83
C TYR A 296 2.87 -18.07 -15.84
N ASN A 297 2.87 -17.25 -16.90
CA ASN A 297 3.69 -16.04 -16.97
C ASN A 297 3.11 -14.95 -16.06
N ILE A 298 3.38 -15.07 -14.77
CA ILE A 298 3.34 -13.97 -13.80
C ILE A 298 4.59 -14.19 -12.94
N THR A 299 5.67 -13.48 -13.23
CA THR A 299 6.90 -13.59 -12.45
C THR A 299 6.64 -13.02 -11.05
N PRO A 300 6.84 -13.81 -9.99
CA PRO A 300 8.03 -13.58 -9.19
C PRO A 300 8.69 -14.90 -8.79
N ASN A 301 9.91 -15.10 -9.31
CA ASN A 301 10.66 -16.33 -9.08
C ASN A 301 10.98 -16.53 -7.60
N LEU A 302 10.58 -17.69 -7.08
CA LEU A 302 11.16 -18.29 -5.90
C LEU A 302 12.51 -18.89 -6.34
N ILE A 303 13.64 -18.33 -5.88
CA ILE A 303 14.91 -19.07 -5.89
C ILE A 303 15.37 -19.24 -4.45
N LEU A 304 15.27 -20.49 -3.99
CA LEU A 304 16.03 -20.98 -2.83
C LEU A 304 17.52 -20.69 -3.08
N GLY A 305 18.12 -19.83 -2.25
CA GLY A 305 19.57 -19.69 -2.17
C GLY A 305 20.24 -18.71 -3.15
N ALA A 306 19.50 -17.90 -3.90
CA ALA A 306 20.10 -16.75 -4.59
C ALA A 306 19.75 -15.47 -3.82
N THR A 307 20.76 -14.64 -3.55
CA THR A 307 20.51 -13.22 -3.24
C THR A 307 19.56 -12.67 -4.30
N PRO A 308 18.55 -11.87 -3.93
CA PRO A 308 17.70 -11.18 -4.89
C PRO A 308 18.62 -10.54 -5.94
N PRO A 309 18.37 -10.70 -7.25
CA PRO A 309 19.18 -9.98 -8.22
C PRO A 309 19.10 -8.51 -7.84
N PRO A 310 20.23 -7.78 -7.81
CA PRO A 310 20.17 -6.33 -7.68
C PRO A 310 19.16 -5.86 -8.74
N ILE A 311 18.20 -5.05 -8.30
CA ILE A 311 17.41 -4.21 -9.21
C ILE A 311 18.43 -3.69 -10.21
N ARG A 312 18.21 -3.97 -11.50
CA ARG A 312 19.11 -3.50 -12.55
C ARG A 312 19.33 -2.01 -12.28
N GLN A 313 20.50 -1.70 -11.72
CA GLN A 313 21.10 -0.41 -11.83
C GLN A 313 21.13 -0.24 -13.34
N ILE A 314 20.32 0.68 -13.88
CA ILE A 314 20.56 1.16 -15.21
C ILE A 314 22.00 1.66 -15.14
N ILE A 315 22.90 0.84 -15.70
CA ILE A 315 24.29 1.18 -15.90
C ILE A 315 24.23 2.48 -16.68
N SER A 316 24.60 3.57 -16.02
CA SER A 316 25.02 4.77 -16.71
C SER A 316 26.23 4.37 -17.55
N VAL A 317 26.00 4.10 -18.84
CA VAL A 317 27.08 4.11 -19.81
C VAL A 317 27.23 5.55 -20.24
N THR A 318 28.14 6.27 -19.58
CA THR A 318 28.76 7.47 -20.12
C THR A 318 29.44 7.15 -21.45
N SER A 319 29.20 7.96 -22.47
CA SER A 319 30.28 8.38 -23.37
C SER A 319 29.96 9.73 -24.00
N PRO A 320 30.98 10.56 -24.26
CA PRO A 320 30.88 12.02 -24.31
C PRO A 320 30.69 12.50 -25.75
N PHE A 321 29.87 13.53 -25.93
CA PHE A 321 30.08 14.44 -27.05
C PHE A 321 30.16 15.87 -26.52
N LYS A 322 31.41 16.35 -26.47
CA LYS A 322 31.75 17.75 -26.71
C LYS A 322 31.47 18.03 -28.18
N TYR A 323 30.61 18.99 -28.49
CA TYR A 323 30.95 20.34 -28.97
C TYR A 323 29.66 21.17 -28.97
#